data_AF-A0A6C0F441-F1
#
_entry.id   AF-A0A6C0F441-F1
#
_cell.length_a   1.000
_cell.length_b   1.000
_cell.length_c   1.000
_cell.angle_alpha   90.00
_cell.angle_beta   90.00
_cell.angle_gamma   90.00
#
_symmetry.space_group_name_H-M   'P 1'
#
loop_
_entity.id
_entity.type
_entity.pdbx_description
1 polymer ?
#
loop_
_entity_poly.entity_id
_entity_poly.type
_entity_poly.pdbx_seq_one_letter_code
_entity_poly.pdbx_strand_id
1 'polypeptide(L)'
;MDSFNLANCISTAKMFKNIHNALSDAVEKITANHFPVQENYVEEVNGWHIINFKNEQGHTLQVEVNIDDANESIVMCVLNSNGFTNDQVTTIMNTFEGQF
;
A
#
# COMPACT_ATOMS: atom_id res chain seq x y z
N MET A 1 14.20 20.94 11.71
CA MET A 1 12.75 20.90 11.42
C MET A 1 12.65 20.62 9.94
N ASP A 2 12.72 19.35 9.59
CA ASP A 2 12.72 18.93 8.18
C ASP A 2 11.27 18.90 7.70
N SER A 3 11.05 19.64 6.63
CA SER A 3 9.78 19.79 5.93
C SER A 3 9.29 18.45 5.38
N PHE A 4 8.11 18.02 5.80
CA PHE A 4 7.35 16.95 5.16
C PHE A 4 7.05 17.37 3.71
N ASN A 5 7.62 16.64 2.76
CA ASN A 5 7.42 16.91 1.34
C ASN A 5 6.11 16.25 0.88
N LEU A 6 5.04 17.05 0.78
CA LEU A 6 3.69 16.65 0.33
C LEU A 6 3.60 16.18 -1.14
N ALA A 7 4.73 16.07 -1.85
CA ALA A 7 4.75 15.78 -3.29
C ALA A 7 4.43 14.33 -3.68
N ASN A 8 4.25 13.41 -2.73
CA ASN A 8 4.14 11.97 -3.02
C ASN A 8 2.79 11.31 -2.65
N CYS A 9 1.77 12.07 -2.29
CA CYS A 9 0.45 11.50 -1.99
C CYS A 9 -0.50 11.65 -3.20
N ILE A 10 -1.15 10.55 -3.60
CA ILE A 10 -2.23 10.54 -4.61
C ILE A 10 -3.55 10.31 -3.87
N SER A 11 -4.63 10.99 -4.28
CA SER A 11 -5.98 10.87 -3.72
C SER A 11 -6.99 10.71 -4.84
N THR A 12 -7.78 9.63 -4.84
CA THR A 12 -8.90 9.41 -5.77
C THR A 12 -10.14 8.86 -5.04
N ALA A 13 -11.32 9.43 -5.33
CA ALA A 13 -12.61 9.01 -4.75
C ALA A 13 -13.13 7.73 -5.40
N LYS A 14 -13.30 6.65 -4.62
CA LYS A 14 -13.70 5.33 -5.12
C LYS A 14 -14.45 4.51 -4.04
N MET A 15 -15.08 3.41 -4.45
CA MET A 15 -16.04 2.60 -3.68
C MET A 15 -15.32 1.79 -2.58
N PHE A 16 -15.36 2.28 -1.33
CA PHE A 16 -14.57 1.74 -0.19
C PHE A 16 -14.80 0.25 0.04
N LYS A 17 -13.87 -0.56 -0.46
CA LYS A 17 -13.67 -1.94 0.00
C LYS A 17 -13.00 -1.88 1.37
N ASN A 18 -13.31 -2.84 2.25
CA ASN A 18 -12.53 -3.01 3.46
C ASN A 18 -11.06 -3.28 3.10
N ILE A 19 -10.14 -2.88 3.98
CA ILE A 19 -8.70 -2.93 3.69
C ILE A 19 -8.20 -4.34 3.37
N HIS A 20 -8.78 -5.37 4.00
CA HIS A 20 -8.39 -6.76 3.77
C HIS A 20 -8.72 -7.24 2.35
N ASN A 21 -9.91 -6.89 1.84
CA ASN A 21 -10.31 -7.22 0.47
C ASN A 21 -9.48 -6.41 -0.54
N ALA A 22 -9.27 -5.11 -0.28
CA ALA A 22 -8.43 -4.27 -1.13
C ALA A 22 -6.99 -4.84 -1.21
N LEU A 23 -6.46 -5.33 -0.09
CA LEU A 23 -5.13 -5.90 -0.01
C LEU A 23 -5.02 -7.23 -0.77
N SER A 24 -5.98 -8.14 -0.56
CA SER A 24 -6.05 -9.43 -1.27
C SER A 24 -6.17 -9.22 -2.79
N ASP A 25 -7.05 -8.33 -3.23
CA ASP A 25 -7.26 -8.02 -4.66
C ASP A 25 -6.00 -7.40 -5.29
N ALA A 26 -5.29 -6.55 -4.54
CA ALA A 26 -4.04 -5.94 -5.01
C ALA A 26 -2.97 -7.00 -5.21
N VAL A 27 -2.78 -7.89 -4.23
CA VAL A 27 -1.78 -8.97 -4.32
C VAL A 27 -2.08 -9.92 -5.47
N GLU A 28 -3.35 -10.30 -5.67
CA GLU A 28 -3.75 -11.13 -6.80
C GLU A 28 -3.37 -10.45 -8.13
N LYS A 29 -3.69 -9.16 -8.30
CA LYS A 29 -3.36 -8.39 -9.50
C LYS A 29 -1.86 -8.22 -9.72
N ILE A 30 -1.10 -7.94 -8.67
CA ILE A 30 0.35 -7.76 -8.75
C ILE A 30 1.02 -9.09 -9.13
N THR A 31 0.63 -10.18 -8.47
CA THR A 31 1.17 -11.52 -8.73
C THR A 31 0.83 -12.00 -10.14
N ALA A 32 -0.39 -11.75 -10.63
CA ALA A 32 -0.80 -12.17 -11.96
C ALA A 32 -0.08 -11.41 -13.09
N ASN A 33 0.26 -10.13 -12.91
CA ASN A 33 0.69 -9.25 -14.00
C ASN A 33 2.13 -8.74 -13.90
N HIS A 34 2.77 -8.86 -12.74
CA HIS A 34 4.06 -8.23 -12.50
C HIS A 34 5.07 -9.19 -11.87
N PHE A 35 4.91 -9.51 -10.59
CA PHE A 35 5.84 -10.35 -9.85
C PHE A 35 5.16 -10.93 -8.60
N PRO A 36 5.60 -12.10 -8.14
CA PRO A 36 5.02 -12.73 -6.95
C PRO A 36 5.27 -11.89 -5.71
N VAL A 37 4.18 -11.65 -4.97
CA VAL A 37 4.17 -10.93 -3.69
C VAL A 37 3.15 -11.56 -2.76
N GLN A 38 3.36 -11.44 -1.47
CA GLN A 38 2.42 -11.85 -0.43
C GLN A 38 2.16 -10.66 0.50
N GLU A 39 0.92 -10.52 0.93
CA GLU A 39 0.53 -9.56 1.95
C GLU A 39 0.69 -10.10 3.36
N ASN A 40 0.89 -9.18 4.29
CA ASN A 40 0.72 -9.42 5.71
C ASN A 40 0.25 -8.12 6.39
N TYR A 41 -1.03 -8.08 6.74
CA TYR A 41 -1.56 -7.02 7.61
C TYR A 41 -0.92 -7.15 8.99
N VAL A 42 -0.34 -6.06 9.50
CA VAL A 42 0.38 -6.07 10.78
C VAL A 42 -0.54 -5.63 11.91
N GLU A 43 -1.02 -4.39 11.84
CA GLU A 43 -1.81 -3.77 12.90
C GLU A 43 -2.49 -2.49 12.42
N GLU A 44 -3.37 -1.95 13.26
CA GLU A 44 -3.88 -0.59 13.15
C GLU A 44 -3.40 0.23 14.35
N VAL A 45 -2.80 1.39 14.10
CA VAL A 45 -2.33 2.30 15.13
C VAL A 45 -2.81 3.71 14.82
N ASN A 46 -3.64 4.28 15.69
CA ASN A 46 -4.19 5.64 15.55
C ASN A 46 -4.86 5.90 14.18
N GLY A 47 -5.61 4.91 13.64
CA GLY A 47 -6.28 5.00 12.34
C GLY A 47 -5.37 4.79 11.13
N TRP A 48 -4.09 4.48 11.34
CA TRP A 48 -3.17 4.06 10.28
C TRP A 48 -3.02 2.54 10.30
N HIS A 49 -3.27 1.92 9.16
CA HIS A 49 -3.06 0.49 8.96
C HIS A 49 -1.63 0.24 8.50
N ILE A 50 -0.94 -0.68 9.15
CA ILE A 50 0.41 -1.09 8.78
C ILE A 50 0.34 -2.41 8.00
N ILE A 51 0.90 -2.42 6.81
CA ILE A 51 0.87 -3.54 5.87
C ILE A 51 2.29 -3.86 5.42
N ASN A 52 2.61 -5.14 5.36
CA ASN A 52 3.84 -5.64 4.76
C ASN A 52 3.52 -6.38 3.45
N PHE A 53 4.29 -6.09 2.41
CA PHE A 53 4.38 -6.88 1.19
C PHE A 53 5.72 -7.62 1.19
N LYS A 54 5.68 -8.93 0.95
CA LYS A 54 6.87 -9.79 0.91
C LYS A 54 7.05 -10.40 -0.46
N ASN A 55 8.27 -10.32 -0.99
CA ASN A 55 8.61 -11.06 -2.22
C ASN A 55 9.11 -12.48 -1.88
N GLU A 56 9.35 -13.30 -2.90
CA GLU A 56 9.83 -14.69 -2.73
C GLU A 56 11.20 -14.80 -2.04
N GLN A 57 11.98 -13.72 -2.03
CA GLN A 57 13.30 -13.66 -1.40
C GLN A 57 13.21 -13.31 0.09
N GLY A 58 12.01 -13.08 0.62
CA GLY A 58 11.77 -12.69 2.02
C GLY A 58 12.04 -11.21 2.30
N HIS A 59 12.30 -10.41 1.27
CA HIS A 59 12.39 -8.95 1.40
C HIS A 59 11.02 -8.37 1.73
N THR A 60 11.00 -7.25 2.46
CA THR A 60 9.75 -6.65 2.96
C THR A 60 9.65 -5.19 2.55
N LEU A 61 8.53 -4.85 1.91
CA LEU A 61 8.04 -3.50 1.73
C LEU A 61 6.97 -3.24 2.79
N GLN A 62 7.21 -2.30 3.69
CA GLN A 62 6.25 -1.88 4.71
C GLN A 62 5.62 -0.56 4.32
N VAL A 63 4.29 -0.50 4.42
CA VAL A 63 3.46 0.64 4.02
C VAL A 63 2.51 0.94 5.17
N GLU A 64 2.34 2.22 5.49
CA GLU A 64 1.26 2.71 6.34
C GLU A 64 0.17 3.34 5.48
N VAL A 65 -1.08 3.13 5.86
CA VAL A 65 -2.26 3.48 5.06
C VAL A 65 -3.30 4.09 5.97
N ASN A 66 -3.71 5.32 5.69
CA ASN A 66 -4.87 5.94 6.32
C ASN A 66 -6.01 5.99 5.31
N ILE A 67 -7.18 5.57 5.77
CA ILE A 67 -8.39 5.42 5.00
C ILE A 67 -9.37 6.44 5.58
N ASP A 68 -9.67 7.49 4.82
CA ASP A 68 -10.65 8.51 5.19
C ASP A 68 -11.96 8.22 4.45
N ASP A 69 -12.80 7.41 5.09
CA ASP A 69 -14.13 7.04 4.59
C ASP A 69 -15.03 8.26 4.37
N ALA A 70 -14.85 9.33 5.14
CA ALA A 70 -15.73 10.50 5.09
C ALA A 70 -15.46 11.37 3.86
N ASN A 71 -14.19 11.45 3.45
CA ASN A 71 -13.75 12.21 2.27
C ASN A 71 -13.46 11.31 1.06
N GLU A 72 -13.78 10.03 1.16
CA GLU A 72 -13.50 9.01 0.17
C GLU A 72 -12.04 9.03 -0.32
N SER A 73 -11.08 9.22 0.58
CA SER A 73 -9.66 9.35 0.23
C SER A 73 -8.79 8.35 0.96
N ILE A 74 -7.67 8.00 0.34
CA ILE A 74 -6.63 7.19 0.99
C ILE A 74 -5.31 7.95 0.97
N VAL A 75 -4.53 7.79 2.03
CA VAL A 75 -3.15 8.27 2.10
C VAL A 75 -2.26 7.08 2.39
N MET A 76 -1.20 6.90 1.61
CA MET A 76 -0.28 5.78 1.78
C MET A 76 1.16 6.27 1.79
N CYS A 77 1.95 5.76 2.72
CA CYS A 77 3.37 6.10 2.86
C CYS A 77 4.22 4.83 2.98
N VAL A 78 5.38 4.83 2.33
CA VAL A 78 6.35 3.74 2.45
C VAL A 78 7.22 3.96 3.67
N LEU A 79 7.20 3.01 4.60
CA LEU A 79 8.03 3.02 5.82
C LEU A 79 9.38 2.33 5.61
N ASN A 80 9.41 1.27 4.79
CA ASN A 80 10.60 0.51 4.47
C ASN A 80 10.43 -0.18 3.12
N SER A 81 11.44 -0.17 2.25
CA SER A 81 11.41 -0.80 0.93
C SER A 81 12.57 -1.74 0.67
N ASN A 82 13.17 -2.30 1.74
CA ASN A 82 14.35 -3.17 1.63
C ASN A 82 14.13 -4.28 0.60
N GLY A 83 15.01 -4.35 -0.40
CA GLY A 83 15.02 -5.40 -1.41
C GLY A 83 13.95 -5.27 -2.50
N PHE A 84 13.20 -4.17 -2.55
CA PHE A 84 12.32 -3.79 -3.65
C PHE A 84 12.94 -2.67 -4.48
N THR A 85 12.79 -2.72 -5.79
CA THR A 85 13.14 -1.59 -6.67
C THR A 85 12.08 -0.50 -6.61
N ASN A 86 12.43 0.73 -6.98
CA ASN A 86 11.47 1.84 -7.05
C ASN A 86 10.28 1.53 -7.98
N ASP A 87 10.52 0.81 -9.07
CA ASP A 87 9.47 0.40 -10.00
C ASP A 87 8.50 -0.59 -9.32
N GLN A 88 9.03 -1.57 -8.58
CA GLN A 88 8.21 -2.52 -7.84
C GLN A 88 7.39 -1.85 -6.75
N VAL A 89 7.99 -0.93 -5.99
CA VAL A 89 7.27 -0.11 -4.99
C VAL A 89 6.15 0.67 -5.66
N THR A 90 6.43 1.34 -6.78
CA THR A 90 5.43 2.13 -7.53
C THR A 90 4.29 1.27 -8.04
N THR A 91 4.59 0.08 -8.60
CA THR A 91 3.58 -0.88 -9.03
C THR A 91 2.69 -1.32 -7.88
N ILE A 92 3.26 -1.64 -6.73
CA ILE A 92 2.48 -2.07 -5.55
C ILE A 92 1.57 -0.94 -5.08
N MET A 93 2.11 0.26 -4.87
CA MET A 93 1.36 1.41 -4.37
C MET A 93 0.21 1.79 -5.31
N ASN A 94 0.49 1.93 -6.63
CA ASN A 94 -0.54 2.29 -7.60
C ASN A 94 -1.61 1.19 -7.75
N THR A 95 -1.21 -0.09 -7.68
CA THR A 95 -2.18 -1.19 -7.77
C THR A 95 -3.06 -1.23 -6.54
N PHE A 96 -2.51 -1.02 -5.36
CA PHE A 96 -3.24 -1.04 -4.11
C PHE A 96 -4.18 0.17 -3.97
N GLU A 97 -3.75 1.38 -4.34
CA GLU A 97 -4.64 2.54 -4.50
C GLU A 97 -5.77 2.28 -5.50
N GLY A 98 -5.48 1.48 -6.52
CA GLY A 98 -6.44 0.99 -7.50
C GLY A 98 -7.59 0.18 -6.93
N GLN A 99 -7.51 -0.29 -5.67
CA GLN A 99 -8.50 -1.21 -5.08
C GLN A 99 -9.53 -0.55 -4.16
N PHE A 100 -9.24 0.63 -3.65
CA PHE A 100 -10.26 1.50 -3.05
C PHE A 100 -11.10 2.09 -4.15
#